data_AF-A0A349MVU9-F1
#
_entry.id   AF-A0A349MVU9-F1
#
_cell.length_a   1.000
_cell.length_b   1.000
_cell.length_c   1.000
_cell.angle_alpha   90.00
_cell.angle_beta   90.00
_cell.angle_gamma   90.00
#
_symmetry.space_group_name_H-M   'P 1'
#
loop_
_entity.id
_entity.type
_entity.pdbx_description
1 polymer ?
#
loop_
_entity_poly.entity_id
_entity_poly.type
_entity_poly.pdbx_seq_one_letter_code
_entity_poly.pdbx_strand_id
1 'polypeptide(L)'
;AAGYNIKYYTATNDSYDLPYNANNRQTRRPAAEIRLMKSDGTTIELSALSPLVAAITGRELGDQRFFFPREMFTENAESDLFSPVYTEFQNYIHNDQLIHPKGESHDN
;
A
#
# COMPACT_ATOMS: atom_id res chain seq x y z
N ALA A 1 21.36 -4.78 15.65
CA ALA A 1 19.93 -4.58 15.35
C ALA A 1 19.09 -5.30 16.40
N ALA A 2 18.82 -4.64 17.54
CA ALA A 2 17.83 -4.92 18.60
C ALA A 2 17.43 -6.38 18.99
N GLY A 3 18.07 -7.45 18.52
CA GLY A 3 17.74 -8.85 18.79
C GLY A 3 16.73 -9.50 17.83
N TYR A 4 16.15 -8.78 16.87
CA TYR A 4 15.14 -9.32 15.96
C TYR A 4 15.74 -9.99 14.71
N ASN A 5 15.29 -11.21 14.40
CA ASN A 5 15.64 -11.87 13.14
C ASN A 5 14.77 -11.31 12.01
N ILE A 6 15.40 -10.59 11.09
CA ILE A 6 14.75 -9.88 9.96
C ILE A 6 13.81 -10.80 9.17
N LYS A 7 14.20 -12.07 8.94
CA LYS A 7 13.39 -13.03 8.17
C LYS A 7 12.01 -13.29 8.77
N TYR A 8 11.88 -13.21 10.09
CA TYR A 8 10.65 -13.57 10.80
C TYR A 8 9.90 -12.36 11.35
N TYR A 9 10.59 -11.22 11.50
CA TYR A 9 10.06 -10.01 12.13
C TYR A 9 9.89 -8.85 11.16
N THR A 10 10.23 -9.02 9.89
CA THR A 10 9.97 -8.03 8.85
C THR A 10 9.36 -8.68 7.61
N ALA A 11 8.61 -7.89 6.86
CA ALA A 11 8.06 -8.30 5.58
C ALA A 11 7.79 -7.08 4.71
N THR A 12 7.76 -7.28 3.40
CA THR A 12 7.15 -6.35 2.45
C THR A 12 5.89 -6.99 1.90
N ASN A 13 4.81 -6.23 1.84
CA ASN A 13 3.59 -6.65 1.18
C ASN A 13 3.09 -5.49 0.33
N ASP A 14 2.42 -5.82 -0.77
CA ASP A 14 1.66 -4.85 -1.51
C ASP A 14 0.20 -5.31 -1.58
N SER A 15 -0.73 -4.35 -1.61
CA SER A 15 -2.14 -4.69 -1.77
C SER A 15 -2.50 -5.17 -3.19
N TYR A 16 -1.54 -5.24 -4.12
CA TYR A 16 -1.71 -5.80 -5.47
C TYR A 16 -1.71 -7.34 -5.45
N ASP A 17 -1.09 -7.95 -4.44
CA ASP A 17 -1.06 -9.41 -4.21
C ASP A 17 -2.33 -9.98 -3.53
N LEU A 18 -3.29 -9.11 -3.18
CA LEU A 18 -4.57 -9.56 -2.64
C LEU A 18 -5.41 -10.26 -3.72
N PRO A 19 -6.24 -11.27 -3.37
CA PRO A 19 -7.06 -12.03 -4.32
C PRO A 19 -8.19 -11.19 -4.96
N TYR A 20 -8.23 -9.89 -4.72
CA TYR A 20 -9.19 -8.97 -5.30
C TYR A 20 -8.62 -8.39 -6.58
N ASN A 21 -9.38 -8.50 -7.66
CA ASN A 21 -8.99 -8.05 -9.00
C ASN A 21 -8.98 -6.52 -9.10
N ALA A 22 -8.06 -5.84 -8.41
CA ALA A 22 -7.79 -4.43 -8.59
C ALA A 22 -6.93 -4.27 -9.84
N ASN A 23 -7.58 -4.15 -11.01
CA ASN A 23 -7.03 -3.67 -12.29
C ASN A 23 -5.51 -3.85 -12.54
N ASN A 24 -4.96 -5.07 -12.39
CA ASN A 24 -3.57 -5.33 -12.77
C ASN A 24 -3.45 -5.26 -14.31
N ARG A 25 -2.81 -4.21 -14.83
CA ARG A 25 -2.60 -4.01 -16.28
C ARG A 25 -1.78 -5.14 -16.93
N GLN A 26 -0.97 -5.87 -16.15
CA GLN A 26 -0.11 -6.97 -16.64
C GLN A 26 -0.83 -8.32 -16.71
N THR A 27 -1.83 -8.57 -15.86
CA THR A 27 -2.67 -9.76 -15.97
C THR A 27 -3.89 -9.43 -16.83
N ARG A 28 -3.96 -10.01 -18.03
CA ARG A 28 -4.99 -9.86 -19.08
C ARG A 28 -6.42 -10.27 -18.65
N ARG A 29 -6.90 -9.87 -17.48
CA ARG A 29 -8.29 -9.96 -17.10
C ARG A 29 -8.77 -8.53 -16.87
N PRO A 30 -9.52 -7.94 -17.82
CA PRO A 30 -10.21 -6.69 -17.50
C PRO A 30 -10.99 -6.91 -16.21
N ALA A 31 -10.97 -5.96 -15.28
CA ALA A 31 -11.90 -5.99 -14.15
C ALA A 31 -13.30 -6.29 -14.67
N ALA A 32 -14.09 -7.02 -13.90
CA ALA A 32 -15.42 -7.45 -14.32
C ALA A 32 -16.23 -6.22 -14.79
N GLU A 33 -16.43 -6.10 -16.09
CA GLU A 33 -17.21 -5.03 -16.70
C GLU A 33 -18.66 -5.17 -16.24
N ILE A 34 -19.20 -4.14 -15.59
CA ILE A 34 -20.60 -4.13 -15.17
C ILE A 34 -21.42 -3.47 -16.27
N ARG A 35 -22.35 -4.23 -16.85
CA ARG A 35 -23.27 -3.75 -17.88
C ARG A 35 -24.69 -3.61 -17.34
N LEU A 36 -25.33 -2.52 -17.69
CA LEU A 36 -26.74 -2.26 -17.45
C LEU A 36 -27.54 -2.56 -18.73
N MET A 37 -28.61 -3.35 -18.60
CA MET A 37 -29.54 -3.61 -19.70
C MET A 37 -30.61 -2.50 -19.75
N LYS A 38 -30.82 -1.93 -20.93
CA LYS A 38 -31.87 -0.95 -21.21
C LYS A 38 -33.17 -1.66 -21.59
N SER A 39 -34.27 -0.92 -21.58
CA SER A 39 -35.60 -1.43 -21.93
C SER A 39 -35.71 -1.93 -23.37
N ASP A 40 -34.87 -1.45 -24.29
CA ASP A 40 -34.77 -1.89 -25.69
C ASP A 40 -33.90 -3.15 -25.88
N GLY A 41 -33.41 -3.74 -24.78
CA GLY A 41 -32.55 -4.93 -24.79
C GLY A 41 -31.07 -4.62 -25.09
N THR A 42 -30.71 -3.37 -25.36
CA THR A 42 -29.29 -3.00 -25.50
C THR A 42 -28.61 -2.91 -24.13
N THR A 43 -27.28 -3.00 -24.10
CA THR A 43 -26.50 -2.86 -22.87
C THR A 43 -25.57 -1.65 -22.93
N ILE A 44 -25.33 -1.02 -21.78
CA ILE A 44 -24.36 0.06 -21.62
C ILE A 44 -23.51 -0.19 -20.38
N GLU A 45 -22.22 0.15 -20.45
CA GLU A 45 -21.30 0.03 -19.31
C GLU A 45 -21.67 1.03 -18.20
N LEU A 46 -21.57 0.61 -16.94
CA LEU A 46 -22.04 1.37 -15.78
C LEU A 46 -21.29 2.70 -15.58
N SER A 47 -19.96 2.70 -15.72
CA SER A 47 -19.14 3.90 -15.57
C SER A 47 -19.45 4.97 -16.62
N ALA A 48 -19.90 4.57 -17.83
CA ALA A 48 -20.37 5.50 -18.86
C ALA A 48 -21.61 6.31 -18.45
N LEU A 49 -22.39 5.85 -17.45
CA LEU A 49 -23.60 6.51 -16.96
C LEU A 49 -23.47 7.08 -15.54
N SER A 50 -22.52 6.61 -14.74
CA SER A 50 -22.35 7.02 -13.34
C SER A 50 -21.03 7.76 -13.14
N PRO A 51 -21.05 9.09 -12.93
CA PRO A 51 -19.85 9.87 -12.63
C PRO A 51 -19.12 9.38 -11.38
N LEU A 52 -19.85 8.86 -10.39
CA LEU A 52 -19.25 8.27 -9.18
C LEU A 52 -18.44 7.01 -9.50
N VAL A 53 -19.02 6.11 -10.29
CA VAL A 53 -18.35 4.87 -10.70
C VAL A 53 -17.16 5.20 -11.60
N ALA A 54 -17.33 6.10 -12.58
CA ALA A 54 -16.24 6.59 -13.42
C ALA A 54 -15.08 7.19 -12.59
N ALA A 55 -15.39 7.92 -11.52
CA ALA A 55 -14.38 8.53 -10.67
C ALA A 55 -13.52 7.52 -9.92
N ILE A 56 -14.02 6.32 -9.63
CA ILE A 56 -13.30 5.26 -8.87
C ILE A 56 -12.77 4.14 -9.77
N THR A 57 -13.33 3.94 -10.97
CA THR A 57 -12.88 2.94 -11.94
C THR A 57 -11.46 3.23 -12.41
N GLY A 58 -10.63 2.19 -12.51
CA GLY A 58 -9.28 2.30 -13.08
C GLY A 58 -8.26 3.03 -12.21
N ARG A 59 -8.61 3.44 -10.99
CA ARG A 59 -7.62 3.86 -10.00
C ARG A 59 -6.87 2.62 -9.52
N GLU A 60 -5.54 2.68 -9.58
CA GLU A 60 -4.70 1.70 -8.91
C GLU A 60 -4.84 1.94 -7.41
N LEU A 61 -5.65 1.09 -6.78
CA LEU A 61 -5.80 1.04 -5.34
C LEU A 61 -4.71 0.10 -4.86
N GLY A 62 -3.55 0.68 -4.57
CA GLY A 62 -2.36 -0.06 -4.19
C GLY A 62 -1.57 0.71 -3.16
N ASP A 63 -1.22 0.08 -2.05
CA ASP A 63 -0.13 0.52 -1.18
C ASP A 63 0.96 -0.55 -1.12
N GLN A 64 2.17 -0.11 -0.82
CA GLN A 64 3.30 -0.96 -0.45
C GLN A 64 3.61 -0.71 1.02
N ARG A 65 3.77 -1.78 1.78
CA ARG A 65 3.94 -1.73 3.23
C ARG A 65 5.21 -2.46 3.63
N PHE A 66 5.95 -1.86 4.56
CA PHE A 66 7.05 -2.49 5.28
C PHE A 66 6.61 -2.78 6.70
N PHE A 67 6.65 -4.05 7.10
CA PHE A 67 6.29 -4.51 8.44
C PHE A 67 7.55 -4.66 9.28
N PHE A 68 7.46 -4.24 10.54
CA PHE A 68 8.54 -4.32 11.53
C PHE A 68 7.95 -4.46 12.95
N PRO A 69 8.75 -4.90 13.95
CA PRO A 69 8.30 -4.98 15.34
C PRO A 69 7.89 -3.61 15.87
N ARG A 70 6.73 -3.51 16.50
CA ARG A 70 6.18 -2.25 17.00
C ARG A 70 7.13 -1.56 17.99
N GLU A 71 7.90 -2.34 18.72
CA GLU A 71 8.88 -1.90 19.70
C GLU A 71 9.96 -0.99 19.08
N MET A 72 10.25 -1.14 17.77
CA MET A 72 11.16 -0.25 17.04
C MET A 72 10.64 1.20 16.93
N PHE A 73 9.35 1.40 17.18
CA PHE A 73 8.63 2.68 17.12
C PHE A 73 8.10 3.05 18.51
N THR A 74 8.97 2.98 19.51
CA THR A 74 8.63 3.35 20.90
C THR A 74 9.17 4.73 21.22
N GLU A 75 8.28 5.63 21.67
CA GLU A 75 8.60 7.02 22.00
C GLU A 75 9.25 7.18 23.40
N ASN A 76 9.10 6.18 24.27
CA ASN A 76 9.53 6.22 25.68
C ASN A 76 10.66 5.21 25.98
N ALA A 77 11.71 5.21 25.18
CA ALA A 77 12.90 4.38 25.38
C ALA A 77 13.95 5.03 26.31
N GLU A 78 13.57 6.01 27.12
CA GLU A 78 14.46 6.60 28.12
C GLU A 78 14.91 5.48 29.07
N SER A 79 16.19 5.08 28.97
CA SER A 79 16.88 3.96 29.67
C SER A 79 16.98 2.58 28.98
N ASP A 80 16.52 2.40 27.74
CA ASP A 80 16.77 1.15 27.00
C ASP A 80 18.22 1.08 26.47
N LEU A 81 18.83 -0.11 26.53
CA LEU A 81 20.14 -0.39 25.92
C LEU A 81 20.13 -0.13 24.40
N PHE A 82 18.99 -0.32 23.76
CA PHE A 82 18.83 -0.19 22.31
C PHE A 82 18.26 1.15 21.85
N SER A 83 18.07 2.13 22.74
CA SER A 83 17.51 3.46 22.38
C SER A 83 18.20 4.11 21.17
N PRO A 84 19.55 4.09 21.04
CA PRO A 84 20.20 4.66 19.86
C PRO A 84 19.76 4.01 18.54
N VAL A 85 19.50 2.70 18.55
CA VAL A 85 19.04 1.94 17.37
C VAL A 85 17.59 2.30 17.04
N TYR A 86 16.73 2.48 18.05
CA TYR A 86 15.34 2.89 17.84
C TYR A 86 15.25 4.31 17.28
N THR A 87 16.04 5.24 17.82
CA THR A 87 16.11 6.62 17.33
C THR A 87 16.60 6.67 15.88
N GLU A 88 17.65 5.90 15.54
CA GLU A 88 18.14 5.83 14.16
C GLU A 88 17.07 5.28 13.22
N PHE A 89 16.39 4.19 13.61
CA PHE A 89 15.32 3.58 12.81
C PHE A 89 14.15 4.55 12.54
N GLN A 90 13.73 5.31 13.55
CA GLN A 90 12.62 6.26 13.43
C GLN A 90 12.92 7.42 12.46
N ASN A 91 14.18 7.76 12.22
CA ASN A 91 14.55 8.78 11.22
C ASN A 91 14.21 8.39 9.78
N TYR A 92 13.90 7.12 9.52
CA TYR A 92 13.45 6.61 8.23
C TYR A 92 11.92 6.62 8.09
N ILE A 93 11.17 7.09 9.10
CA ILE A 93 9.71 7.09 9.10
C ILE A 93 9.19 8.51 9.37
N HIS A 94 8.36 9.02 8.46
CA HIS A 94 7.69 10.30 8.63
C HIS A 94 6.27 10.24 8.08
N ASN A 95 5.28 10.67 8.88
CA ASN A 95 3.85 10.62 8.53
C ASN A 95 3.41 9.24 8.01
N ASP A 96 3.78 8.17 8.72
CA ASP A 96 3.49 6.77 8.37
C ASP A 96 4.06 6.32 7.00
N GLN A 97 5.03 7.05 6.45
CA GLN A 97 5.72 6.72 5.21
C GLN A 97 7.22 6.53 5.44
N LEU A 98 7.81 5.61 4.67
CA LEU A 98 9.26 5.45 4.64
C LEU A 98 9.90 6.60 3.86
N ILE A 99 10.95 7.19 4.44
CA ILE A 99 11.73 8.26 3.83
C ILE A 99 13.21 7.93 3.81
N HIS A 100 13.94 8.51 2.85
CA HIS A 100 15.39 8.54 2.89
C HIS A 100 15.85 9.74 3.73
N PRO A 101 16.62 9.54 4.82
CA PRO A 101 17.01 10.62 5.72
C PRO A 101 17.94 11.67 5.09
N LYS A 102 18.42 11.46 3.85
CA LYS A 102 19.22 12.42 3.08
C LYS A 102 18.45 13.27 2.07
N GLY A 103 17.11 13.15 1.98
CA GLY A 103 16.32 13.97 1.07
C GLY A 103 16.53 13.65 -0.42
N GLU A 104 17.14 12.51 -0.74
CA GLU A 104 17.15 11.98 -2.10
C GLU A 104 15.79 11.35 -2.40
N SER A 105 15.15 11.77 -3.49
CA SER A 105 13.90 11.18 -3.95
C SER A 105 14.13 9.71 -4.28
N HIS A 106 13.19 8.85 -3.87
CA HIS A 106 13.02 7.55 -4.49
C HIS A 106 12.50 7.81 -5.92
N ASP A 107 13.41 8.05 -6.86
CA ASP A 107 13.08 8.03 -8.28
C ASP A 107 12.82 6.56 -8.67
N ASN A 108 11.58 6.29 -9.07
CA ASN A 108 11.15 5.04 -9.71
C ASN A 108 11.41 5.10 -11.22
#